data_AF-A0A9D9PZS2-F1
#
_entry.id   AF-A0A9D9PZS2-F1
#
_cell.length_a   1.000
_cell.length_b   1.000
_cell.length_c   1.000
_cell.angle_alpha   90.00
_cell.angle_beta   90.00
_cell.angle_gamma   90.00
#
_symmetry.space_group_name_H-M   'P 1'
#
loop_
_entity.id
_entity.type
_entity.pdbx_description
1 polymer ?
#
loop_
_entity_poly.entity_id
_entity_poly.type
_entity_poly.pdbx_seq_one_letter_code
_entity_poly.pdbx_strand_id
1 'polypeptide(L)'
;KAARLSYRVIATAEGKKGRVSLLSVTLDTGRFHQIRAQMSLRGMPLVGDSKYGSTDRFARTPSLFCHRLEVEINGTRLVGSALPPLDKYPWVLFAEELTALAD
;
A
#
# COMPACT_ATOMS: atom_id res chain seq x y z
N LYS A 1 14.37 17.41 -4.32
CA LYS A 1 13.61 17.66 -3.06
C LYS A 1 13.54 16.36 -2.25
N ALA A 2 13.50 16.42 -0.91
CA ALA A 2 13.40 15.21 -0.09
C ALA A 2 12.11 14.41 -0.33
N ALA A 3 12.23 13.09 -0.24
CA ALA A 3 11.16 12.10 -0.34
C ALA A 3 11.44 10.96 0.66
N ARG A 4 10.73 10.93 1.78
CA ARG A 4 10.96 9.98 2.88
C ARG A 4 9.66 9.29 3.31
N LEU A 5 9.78 8.00 3.56
CA LEU A 5 8.76 7.14 4.12
C LEU A 5 9.45 6.05 4.94
N SER A 6 8.74 5.48 5.89
CA SER A 6 9.10 4.23 6.55
C SER A 6 8.08 3.15 6.17
N TYR A 7 8.48 1.89 6.22
CA TYR A 7 7.57 0.77 6.00
C TYR A 7 7.94 -0.45 6.85
N ARG A 8 6.94 -1.29 7.09
CA ARG A 8 7.08 -2.60 7.74
C ARG A 8 6.39 -3.65 6.86
N VAL A 9 7.04 -4.81 6.70
CA VAL A 9 6.41 -5.99 6.12
C VAL A 9 5.46 -6.59 7.16
N ILE A 10 4.18 -6.69 6.82
CA ILE A 10 3.15 -7.29 7.68
C ILE A 10 3.06 -8.78 7.41
N ALA A 11 2.94 -9.16 6.14
CA ALA A 11 2.81 -10.53 5.71
C ALA A 11 3.39 -10.73 4.30
N THR A 12 3.59 -11.97 3.91
CA THR A 12 4.08 -12.37 2.59
C THR A 12 3.34 -13.62 2.14
N ALA A 13 2.92 -13.63 0.88
CA ALA A 13 2.16 -14.71 0.28
C ALA A 13 2.64 -14.99 -1.15
N GLU A 14 2.27 -16.14 -1.71
CA GLU A 14 2.47 -16.42 -3.13
C GLU A 14 1.35 -15.77 -3.94
N GLY A 15 1.72 -14.80 -4.78
CA GLY A 15 0.83 -14.13 -5.72
C GLY A 15 0.82 -14.83 -7.08
N LYS A 16 0.07 -14.27 -8.04
CA LYS A 16 -0.09 -14.88 -9.36
C LYS A 16 1.15 -14.80 -10.26
N LYS A 17 2.10 -13.90 -9.93
CA LYS A 17 3.37 -13.71 -10.65
C LYS A 17 4.59 -13.85 -9.74
N GLY A 18 4.43 -14.60 -8.65
CA GLY A 18 5.45 -14.83 -7.63
C GLY A 18 5.08 -14.18 -6.31
N ARG A 19 6.05 -14.20 -5.39
CA ARG A 19 5.90 -13.70 -4.03
C ARG A 19 5.49 -12.22 -3.98
N VAL A 20 4.53 -11.92 -3.12
CA VAL A 20 4.04 -10.57 -2.84
C VAL A 20 4.02 -10.34 -1.33
N SER A 21 4.24 -9.09 -0.91
CA SER A 21 4.26 -8.72 0.51
C SER A 21 3.28 -7.58 0.79
N LEU A 22 2.53 -7.70 1.88
CA LEU A 22 1.72 -6.61 2.42
C LEU A 22 2.61 -5.68 3.25
N LEU A 23 2.62 -4.39 2.90
CA LEU A 23 3.41 -3.38 3.59
C LEU A 23 2.50 -2.38 4.33
N SER A 24 2.83 -2.09 5.58
CA SER A 24 2.35 -0.88 6.26
C SER A 24 3.35 0.25 6.00
N VAL A 25 2.88 1.37 5.47
CA VAL A 25 3.72 2.50 5.03
C VAL A 25 3.31 3.77 5.75
N THR A 26 4.28 4.49 6.32
CA THR A 26 4.11 5.82 6.92
C THR A 26 4.87 6.85 6.12
N LEU A 27 4.19 7.93 5.71
CA LEU A 27 4.76 9.00 4.89
C LEU A 27 5.25 10.16 5.77
N ASP A 28 6.54 10.49 5.68
CA ASP A 28 7.09 11.72 6.26
C ASP A 28 6.99 12.90 5.28
N THR A 29 6.84 12.60 3.99
CA THR A 29 6.68 13.57 2.91
C THR A 29 5.68 13.07 1.87
N GLY A 30 5.04 13.98 1.13
CA GLY A 30 4.02 13.65 0.12
C GLY A 30 4.38 14.02 -1.32
N ARG A 31 5.49 13.51 -1.86
CA ARG A 31 5.81 13.72 -3.30
C ARG A 31 4.82 12.97 -4.20
N PHE A 32 4.62 13.48 -5.41
CA PHE A 32 3.79 12.82 -6.40
C PHE A 32 4.28 11.38 -6.65
N HIS A 33 3.38 10.42 -6.50
CA HIS A 33 3.66 8.98 -6.62
C HIS A 33 4.81 8.46 -5.75
N GLN A 34 5.09 9.10 -4.60
CA GLN A 34 6.28 8.80 -3.79
C GLN A 34 6.45 7.30 -3.49
N ILE A 35 5.42 6.65 -2.94
CA ILE A 35 5.46 5.21 -2.60
C ILE A 35 5.74 4.38 -3.84
N ARG A 36 4.98 4.61 -4.92
CA ARG A 36 5.05 3.87 -6.19
C ARG A 36 6.46 3.90 -6.79
N ALA A 37 7.01 5.11 -6.92
CA ALA A 37 8.35 5.31 -7.48
C ALA A 37 9.45 4.71 -6.58
N GLN A 38 9.34 4.89 -5.26
CA GLN A 38 10.35 4.42 -4.32
C GLN A 38 10.40 2.90 -4.17
N MET A 39 9.26 2.22 -4.26
CA MET A 39 9.18 0.76 -4.21
C MET A 39 9.69 0.14 -5.52
N SER A 40 9.31 0.72 -6.66
CA SER A 40 9.84 0.34 -7.97
C SER A 40 11.36 0.50 -8.09
N LEU A 41 11.92 1.63 -7.62
CA LEU A 41 13.36 1.88 -7.63
C LEU A 41 14.14 0.83 -6.82
N ARG A 42 13.50 0.20 -5.83
CA ARG A 42 14.07 -0.89 -5.02
C ARG A 42 13.83 -2.28 -5.61
N GLY A 43 13.29 -2.38 -6.82
CA GLY A 43 12.96 -3.66 -7.47
C GLY A 43 11.71 -4.34 -6.93
N MET A 44 10.88 -3.64 -6.15
CA MET A 44 9.67 -4.17 -5.51
C MET A 44 8.44 -3.37 -5.94
N PRO A 45 8.06 -3.36 -7.24
CA PRO A 45 6.93 -2.57 -7.71
C PRO A 45 5.61 -3.03 -7.08
N LEU A 46 4.67 -2.10 -6.90
CA LEU A 46 3.32 -2.41 -6.43
C LEU A 46 2.60 -3.28 -7.47
N VAL A 47 1.91 -4.34 -7.02
CA VAL A 47 1.08 -5.19 -7.87
C VAL A 47 0.06 -4.34 -8.65
N GLY A 48 -0.04 -4.55 -9.96
CA GLY A 48 -0.91 -3.78 -10.86
C GLY A 48 -0.38 -2.42 -11.31
N ASP A 49 0.79 -1.97 -10.82
CA ASP A 49 1.37 -0.68 -11.20
C ASP A 49 2.26 -0.77 -12.46
N SER A 50 1.62 -0.83 -13.63
CA SER A 50 2.33 -0.94 -14.92
C SER A 50 3.27 0.23 -15.19
N LYS A 51 2.93 1.44 -14.73
CA LYS A 51 3.75 2.65 -14.91
C LYS A 51 5.08 2.55 -14.19
N TYR A 52 5.13 1.83 -13.07
CA TYR A 52 6.31 1.69 -12.25
C TYR A 52 6.84 0.24 -12.24
N GLY A 53 6.59 -0.52 -13.32
CA GLY A 53 7.32 -1.77 -13.58
C GLY A 53 6.66 -3.06 -13.06
N SER A 54 5.41 -3.02 -12.59
CA SER A 54 4.68 -4.25 -12.29
C SER A 54 4.40 -5.04 -13.56
N THR A 55 4.81 -6.31 -13.57
CA THR A 55 4.44 -7.29 -14.59
C THR A 55 3.17 -8.06 -14.23
N ASP A 56 2.74 -7.98 -12.97
CA ASP A 56 1.46 -8.51 -12.52
C ASP A 56 0.33 -7.58 -12.97
N ARG A 57 -0.48 -8.08 -13.90
CA ARG A 57 -1.65 -7.39 -14.49
C ARG A 57 -2.99 -7.98 -14.03
N PHE A 58 -2.98 -8.85 -13.02
CA PHE A 58 -4.21 -9.40 -12.45
C PHE A 58 -4.93 -8.37 -11.55
N ALA A 59 -4.20 -7.37 -11.05
CA ALA A 59 -4.76 -6.11 -10.57
C ALA A 59 -4.69 -5.06 -11.68
N ARG A 60 -5.78 -4.31 -11.90
CA ARG A 60 -5.87 -3.29 -12.96
C ARG A 60 -5.29 -1.93 -12.56
N THR A 61 -5.12 -1.70 -11.26
CA THR A 61 -4.62 -0.47 -10.67
C THR A 61 -3.50 -0.80 -9.67
N PRO A 62 -2.64 0.16 -9.34
CA PRO A 62 -1.65 -0.02 -8.29
C PRO A 62 -2.33 -0.47 -6.99
N SER A 63 -1.85 -1.56 -6.41
CA SER A 63 -2.35 -2.12 -5.15
C SER A 63 -1.84 -1.28 -3.98
N LEU A 64 -2.41 -0.09 -3.84
CA LEU A 64 -2.09 0.90 -2.83
C LEU A 64 -3.39 1.46 -2.26
N PHE A 65 -3.52 1.47 -0.94
CA PHE A 65 -4.72 1.90 -0.24
C PHE A 65 -4.34 2.80 0.94
N CYS A 66 -5.09 3.89 1.15
CA CYS A 66 -4.92 4.74 2.32
C CYS A 66 -5.71 4.13 3.48
N HIS A 67 -5.06 3.31 4.28
CA HIS A 67 -5.71 2.64 5.41
C HIS A 67 -6.08 3.62 6.53
N ARG A 68 -5.25 4.62 6.79
CA ARG A 68 -5.44 5.57 7.89
C ARG A 68 -4.99 6.97 7.47
N LEU A 69 -5.84 7.95 7.74
CA LEU A 69 -5.57 9.36 7.52
C LEU A 69 -5.88 10.14 8.79
N GLU A 70 -4.93 10.95 9.21
CA GLU A 70 -5.12 11.91 10.29
C GLU A 70 -4.88 13.31 9.77
N VAL A 71 -5.81 14.22 10.06
CA VAL A 71 -5.70 15.63 9.68
C VAL A 71 -6.15 16.49 10.86
N GLU A 72 -5.42 17.56 11.13
CA GLU A 72 -5.86 18.60 12.04
C GLU A 72 -6.46 19.76 11.24
N ILE A 73 -7.71 20.13 11.55
CA ILE A 73 -8.42 21.23 10.92
C ILE A 73 -8.93 22.15 12.02
N ASN A 74 -8.42 23.39 12.06
CA ASN A 74 -8.79 24.39 13.07
C ASN A 74 -8.67 23.87 14.53
N GLY A 75 -7.59 23.14 14.84
CA GLY A 75 -7.36 22.54 16.15
C GLY A 75 -8.19 21.29 16.45
N THR A 76 -9.06 20.85 15.53
CA THR A 76 -9.80 19.59 15.65
C THR A 76 -9.05 18.48 14.92
N ARG A 77 -8.68 17.42 15.64
CA ARG A 77 -8.07 16.22 15.04
C ARG A 77 -9.15 15.30 14.47
N LEU A 78 -9.13 15.11 13.16
CA LEU A 78 -9.96 14.16 12.44
C LEU A 78 -9.13 12.92 12.09
N VAL A 79 -9.67 11.74 12.38
CA VAL A 79 -9.04 10.46 12.09
C VAL A 79 -10.04 9.61 11.31
N GLY A 80 -9.62 9.11 10.16
CA GLY A 80 -10.38 8.15 9.37
C GLY A 80 -9.54 6.90 9.09
N SER A 81 -10.18 5.74 9.11
CA SER A 81 -9.59 4.49 8.66
C SER A 81 -10.55 3.74 7.72
N ALA A 82 -9.97 2.93 6.86
CA ALA A 82 -10.70 2.03 5.97
C ALA A 82 -9.83 0.82 5.60
N LEU A 83 -10.45 -0.26 5.16
CA LEU A 83 -9.75 -1.41 4.59
C LEU A 83 -9.83 -1.40 3.06
N PRO A 84 -8.82 -1.95 2.38
CA PRO A 84 -8.92 -2.25 0.96
C PRO A 84 -9.98 -3.35 0.72
N PRO A 85 -10.44 -3.55 -0.54
CA PRO A 85 -11.45 -4.57 -0.85
C PRO A 85 -10.89 -5.99 -0.64
N LEU A 86 -11.22 -6.59 0.50
CA LEU A 86 -10.70 -7.89 0.96
C LEU A 86 -11.07 -9.07 0.06
N ASP A 87 -12.09 -8.92 -0.79
CA ASP A 87 -12.54 -9.94 -1.74
C ASP A 87 -11.82 -9.85 -3.11
N LYS A 88 -10.90 -8.88 -3.28
CA LYS A 88 -10.20 -8.64 -4.56
C LYS A 88 -8.71 -8.95 -4.47
N TYR A 89 -8.15 -9.43 -5.57
CA TYR A 89 -6.71 -9.59 -5.73
C TYR A 89 -6.00 -8.22 -5.76
N PRO A 90 -4.83 -8.05 -5.10
CA PRO A 90 -4.12 -9.03 -4.27
C PRO A 90 -4.54 -9.02 -2.80
N TRP A 91 -5.42 -8.13 -2.37
CA TRP A 91 -5.83 -7.95 -0.97
C TRP A 91 -6.40 -9.22 -0.32
N VAL A 92 -7.12 -10.03 -1.10
CA VAL A 92 -7.66 -11.33 -0.64
C VAL A 92 -6.59 -12.30 -0.14
N LEU A 93 -5.33 -12.15 -0.57
CA LEU A 93 -4.21 -12.96 -0.08
C LEU A 93 -3.83 -12.63 1.37
N PHE A 94 -4.30 -11.50 1.89
CA PHE A 94 -3.96 -10.97 3.21
C PHE A 94 -5.21 -10.60 4.02
N ALA A 95 -6.33 -11.27 3.75
CA ALA A 95 -7.62 -10.90 4.33
C ALA A 95 -7.60 -11.01 5.87
N GLU A 96 -6.91 -12.02 6.42
CA GLU A 96 -6.76 -12.20 7.86
C GLU A 96 -5.96 -11.05 8.49
N GLU A 97 -4.80 -10.71 7.93
CA GLU A 97 -3.95 -9.65 8.46
C GLU A 97 -4.57 -8.26 8.29
N LEU A 98 -5.31 -8.02 7.21
CA LEU A 98 -6.02 -6.77 7.00
C LEU A 98 -7.23 -6.63 7.93
N THR A 99 -7.93 -7.73 8.24
CA THR A 99 -9.04 -7.71 9.20
C THR A 99 -8.54 -7.43 10.61
N ALA A 100 -7.37 -7.95 10.99
CA ALA A 100 -6.73 -7.67 12.27
C ALA A 100 -6.30 -6.19 12.45
N LEU A 101 -6.36 -5.36 11.41
CA LEU A 101 -6.14 -3.90 11.48
C LEU A 101 -7.42 -3.09 11.69
N ALA A 102 -8.60 -3.73 11.66
CA ALA A 102 -9.88 -3.07 11.89
C ALA A 102 -10.24 -2.93 13.38
N ASP A 103 -9.59 -3.71 14.23
CA ASP A 103 -9.72 -3.70 15.70
C ASP A 103 -8.80 -2.64 16.34
#